data_AF-E7GU25-F1
#
_entry.id   AF-E7GU25-F1
#
_cell.length_a   1.000
_cell.length_b   1.000
_cell.length_c   1.000
_cell.angle_alpha   90.00
_cell.angle_beta   90.00
_cell.angle_gamma   90.00
#
_symmetry.space_group_name_H-M   'P 1'
#
loop_
_entity.id
_entity.type
_entity.pdbx_description
1 polymer ?
#
loop_
_entity_poly.entity_id
_entity_poly.type
_entity_poly.pdbx_seq_one_letter_code
_entity_poly.pdbx_strand_id
1 'polypeptide(L)'
;KWLYHRIRMCIWKQWKKPRTKVKNLRKMGVPEDLAWQAGNSRRGYWFTTQTVAVNMAMTKERLISSGFYDLAIAYQSVHVNC
;
A
#
# COMPACT_ATOMS: atom_id res chain seq x y z
N LYS A 1 -4.17 -10.41 -6.80
CA LYS A 1 -4.55 -9.13 -6.15
C LYS A 1 -3.90 -7.93 -6.86
N TRP A 2 -4.36 -7.57 -8.06
CA TRP A 2 -3.76 -6.51 -8.88
C TRP A 2 -4.21 -5.10 -8.45
N LEU A 3 -5.47 -4.93 -8.08
CA LEU A 3 -6.03 -3.63 -7.68
C LEU A 3 -5.31 -3.02 -6.48
N TYR A 4 -5.18 -3.76 -5.37
CA TYR A 4 -4.50 -3.28 -4.17
C TYR A 4 -3.03 -2.92 -4.41
N HIS A 5 -2.39 -3.60 -5.36
CA HIS A 5 -1.03 -3.26 -5.75
C HIS A 5 -0.99 -1.88 -6.44
N ARG A 6 -1.90 -1.62 -7.38
CA ARG A 6 -2.05 -0.30 -8.01
C ARG A 6 -2.35 0.80 -6.99
N ILE A 7 -3.23 0.54 -6.03
CA ILE A 7 -3.53 1.48 -4.93
C ILE A 7 -2.27 1.80 -4.12
N ARG A 8 -1.51 0.78 -3.70
CA ARG A 8 -0.22 0.97 -3.02
C ARG A 8 0.76 1.79 -3.85
N MET A 9 0.80 1.58 -5.17
CA MET A 9 1.64 2.38 -6.07
C MET A 9 1.22 3.84 -6.09
N CYS A 10 -0.09 4.14 -6.11
CA CYS A 10 -0.59 5.51 -6.06
C CYS A 10 -0.19 6.19 -4.74
N ILE A 11 -0.37 5.52 -3.60
CA ILE A 11 0.06 6.02 -2.29
C ILE A 11 1.59 6.22 -2.26
N TRP A 12 2.36 5.26 -2.79
CA TRP A 12 3.82 5.34 -2.84
C TRP A 12 4.33 6.49 -3.71
N LYS A 13 3.62 6.81 -4.80
CA LYS A 13 3.89 7.97 -5.66
C LYS A 13 3.53 9.29 -4.95
N GLN A 14 2.43 9.30 -4.19
CA GLN A 14 2.04 10.46 -3.38
C GLN A 14 3.14 10.82 -2.36
N TRP A 15 3.84 9.82 -1.83
CA TRP A 15 5.01 10.02 -0.97
C TRP A 15 6.27 10.32 -1.80
N LYS A 16 6.33 11.49 -2.44
CA LYS A 16 7.40 11.86 -3.38
C LYS A 16 8.82 11.77 -2.79
N LYS A 17 9.02 12.20 -1.54
CA LYS A 17 10.36 12.30 -0.92
C LYS A 17 10.69 11.02 -0.12
N PRO A 18 11.93 10.47 -0.19
CA PRO A 18 12.36 9.32 0.59
C PRO A 18 12.13 9.48 2.10
N ARG A 19 12.43 10.67 2.64
CA ARG A 19 12.18 11.01 4.05
C ARG A 19 10.71 10.87 4.44
N THR A 20 9.79 11.26 3.56
CA THR A 20 8.34 11.13 3.78
C THR A 20 7.90 9.67 3.77
N LYS A 21 8.47 8.86 2.85
CA LYS A 21 8.19 7.42 2.79
C LYS A 21 8.60 6.74 4.09
N VAL A 22 9.83 6.95 4.55
CA VAL A 22 10.33 6.37 5.81
C VAL A 22 9.48 6.82 7.00
N LYS A 23 9.17 8.12 7.12
CA LYS A 23 8.33 8.65 8.20
C LYS A 23 6.94 8.03 8.23
N ASN A 24 6.29 7.89 7.07
CA ASN A 24 4.96 7.31 6.99
C ASN A 24 4.96 5.81 7.26
N LEU A 25 5.97 5.07 6.78
CA LEU A 25 6.14 3.65 7.09
C LEU A 25 6.33 3.42 8.60
N ARG A 26 7.19 4.22 9.25
CA ARG A 26 7.38 4.17 10.70
C ARG A 26 6.09 4.49 11.46
N LYS A 27 5.35 5.53 11.05
CA LYS A 27 4.03 5.86 11.62
C LYS A 27 3.03 4.71 11.48
N MET A 28 3.17 3.90 10.44
CA MET A 28 2.33 2.74 10.18
C MET A 28 2.78 1.45 10.90
N GLY A 29 3.84 1.50 11.71
CA GLY A 29 4.32 0.37 12.53
C GLY A 29 5.41 -0.47 11.87
N VAL A 30 6.00 -0.02 10.76
CA VAL A 30 7.13 -0.71 10.13
C VAL A 30 8.41 -0.44 10.92
N PRO A 31 9.23 -1.46 11.23
CA PRO A 31 10.54 -1.29 11.85
C PRO A 31 11.42 -0.31 11.07
N GLU A 32 12.25 0.45 11.79
CA GLU A 32 13.03 1.54 11.20
C GLU A 32 13.95 1.06 10.06
N ASP A 33 14.66 -0.06 10.24
CA ASP A 33 15.57 -0.61 9.24
C ASP A 33 14.86 -0.95 7.93
N LEU A 34 13.70 -1.63 8.04
CA LEU A 34 12.87 -1.99 6.88
C LEU A 34 12.28 -0.75 6.20
N ALA A 35 11.89 0.26 6.99
CA ALA A 35 11.39 1.51 6.46
C ALA A 35 12.46 2.26 5.67
N TRP A 36 13.70 2.31 6.17
CA TRP A 36 14.85 2.90 5.49
C TRP A 36 15.21 2.17 4.19
N GLN A 37 15.25 0.84 4.23
CA GLN A 37 15.51 0.01 3.05
C GLN A 37 14.46 0.24 1.95
N ALA A 38 13.17 0.24 2.30
CA ALA A 38 12.10 0.46 1.34
C ALA A 38 12.05 1.90 0.82
N GLY A 39 12.19 2.89 1.72
CA GLY A 39 12.10 4.30 1.39
C GLY A 39 13.21 4.82 0.47
N ASN A 40 14.41 4.25 0.56
CA ASN A 40 15.58 4.62 -0.25
C ASN A 40 15.88 3.64 -1.40
N SER A 41 15.01 2.66 -1.63
CA SER A 41 15.15 1.72 -2.73
C SER A 41 15.19 2.45 -4.09
N ARG A 42 16.19 2.12 -4.91
CA ARG A 42 16.30 2.58 -6.31
C ARG A 42 15.44 1.77 -7.28
N ARG A 43 14.73 0.75 -6.78
CA ARG A 43 13.90 -0.12 -7.62
C ARG A 43 12.62 0.61 -8.03
N GLY A 44 12.05 0.18 -9.15
CA GLY A 44 10.78 0.71 -9.64
C GLY A 44 9.64 0.58 -8.61
N TYR A 45 8.61 1.39 -8.77
CA TYR A 45 7.47 1.41 -7.84
C TYR A 45 6.77 0.06 -7.76
N TRP A 46 6.68 -0.67 -8.88
CA TRP A 46 6.04 -1.98 -8.91
C TRP A 46 6.73 -2.99 -7.99
N PHE A 47 8.05 -2.99 -7.97
CA PHE A 47 8.83 -3.85 -7.08
C PHE A 47 8.67 -3.38 -5.63
N THR A 48 8.82 -2.08 -5.40
CA THR A 48 8.88 -1.53 -4.04
C THR A 48 7.56 -1.73 -3.28
N THR A 49 6.41 -1.64 -3.95
CA THR A 49 5.10 -1.87 -3.31
C THR A 49 4.81 -3.32 -2.96
N GLN A 50 5.61 -4.27 -3.45
CA GLN A 50 5.52 -5.70 -3.09
C GLN A 50 6.47 -6.09 -1.97
N THR A 51 7.32 -5.17 -1.51
CA THR A 51 8.23 -5.44 -0.40
C THR A 51 7.45 -5.66 0.90
N VAL A 52 8.04 -6.42 1.82
CA VAL A 52 7.48 -6.73 3.13
C VAL A 52 7.12 -5.44 3.89
N ALA A 53 7.99 -4.43 3.83
CA ALA A 53 7.75 -3.13 4.48
C ALA A 53 6.44 -2.46 4.02
N VAL A 54 6.18 -2.42 2.71
CA VAL A 54 4.97 -1.78 2.17
C VAL A 54 3.73 -2.63 2.41
N ASN A 55 3.85 -3.96 2.32
CA ASN A 55 2.73 -4.86 2.62
C ASN A 55 2.33 -4.82 4.11
N MET A 56 3.31 -4.68 5.01
CA MET A 56 3.09 -4.51 6.44
C MET A 56 2.44 -3.16 6.76
N ALA A 57 2.90 -2.08 6.12
CA ALA A 57 2.30 -0.76 6.30
C ALA A 57 0.86 -0.68 5.74
N MET A 58 0.67 -1.16 4.52
CA MET A 58 -0.56 -1.01 3.73
C MET A 58 -1.25 -2.36 3.54
N THR A 59 -1.66 -2.99 4.64
CA THR A 59 -2.43 -4.24 4.61
C THR A 59 -3.78 -4.05 3.90
N LYS A 60 -4.38 -5.14 3.42
CA LYS A 60 -5.66 -5.07 2.70
C LYS A 60 -6.74 -4.48 3.61
N GLU A 61 -6.74 -4.90 4.85
CA GLU A 61 -7.71 -4.56 5.89
C GLU A 61 -7.65 -3.06 6.20
N ARG A 62 -6.44 -2.50 6.34
CA ARG A 62 -6.24 -1.05 6.53
C ARG A 62 -6.73 -0.26 5.33
N LEU A 63 -6.42 -0.70 4.12
CA LEU A 63 -6.87 -0.04 2.89
C LEU A 63 -8.41 -0.02 2.81
N ILE A 64 -9.07 -1.13 3.14
CA ILE A 64 -10.54 -1.19 3.22
C ILE A 64 -11.07 -0.23 4.28
N SER A 65 -10.49 -0.21 5.48
CA SER A 65 -10.92 0.72 6.54
C SER A 65 -10.73 2.20 6.17
N SER A 66 -9.72 2.50 5.33
CA SER A 66 -9.47 3.85 4.82
C SER A 66 -10.39 4.25 3.66
N GLY A 67 -11.35 3.39 3.27
CA GLY A 67 -12.33 3.66 2.21
C GLY A 67 -11.94 3.15 0.81
N PHE A 68 -10.88 2.36 0.67
CA PHE A 68 -10.58 1.69 -0.61
C PHE A 68 -11.40 0.41 -0.75
N TYR A 69 -12.34 0.39 -1.69
CA TYR A 69 -13.22 -0.75 -1.92
C TYR A 69 -12.48 -1.97 -2.49
N ASP A 70 -12.90 -3.15 -2.05
CA ASP A 70 -12.58 -4.37 -2.77
C ASP A 70 -13.46 -4.46 -4.01
N LEU A 71 -12.84 -4.54 -5.20
CA LEU A 71 -13.59 -4.70 -6.45
C LEU A 71 -14.53 -5.90 -6.42
N ALA A 72 -14.12 -6.99 -5.74
CA ALA A 72 -14.94 -8.20 -5.64
C ALA A 72 -16.20 -7.97 -4.80
N ILE A 73 -16.08 -7.24 -3.68
CA ILE A 73 -17.23 -6.89 -2.83
C ILE A 73 -18.17 -5.93 -3.57
N ALA A 74 -17.61 -4.91 -4.23
CA ALA A 74 -18.41 -3.98 -5.02
C ALA A 74 -19.17 -4.71 -6.14
N TYR A 75 -18.51 -5.63 -6.87
CA TYR A 75 -19.15 -6.41 -7.91
C TYR A 75 -20.28 -7.30 -7.36
N GLN A 76 -20.04 -8.00 -6.25
CA GLN A 76 -21.04 -8.84 -5.59
C GLN A 76 -22.25 -8.02 -5.12
N SER A 77 -22.04 -6.83 -4.53
CA SER A 77 -23.16 -6.00 -4.08
C SER A 77 -24.12 -5.56 -5.19
N VAL A 78 -23.62 -5.49 -6.43
CA VAL A 78 -24.41 -5.10 -7.61
C VAL A 78 -25.08 -6.30 -8.28
N HIS A 79 -24.50 -7.51 -8.18
CA HIS A 79 -24.94 -8.69 -8.95
C HIS A 79 -25.57 -9.81 -8.09
N VAL A 80 -25.41 -9.80 -6.76
CA VAL A 80 -25.93 -10.84 -5.85
C VAL A 80 -27.29 -10.44 -5.24
N ASN A 81 -27.75 -9.21 -5.47
CA ASN A 81 -29.08 -8.73 -5.07
C ASN A 81 -30.16 -8.93 -6.16
N CYS A 82 -29.99 -9.93 -7.03
CA CYS A 82 -31.01 -10.39 -7.98
C CYS A 82 -31.55 -11.74 -7.55
#